data_AF-A0A6G8RZK3-F1
#
_entry.id   AF-A0A6G8RZK3-F1
#
_cell.length_a   1.000
_cell.length_b   1.000
_cell.length_c   1.000
_cell.angle_alpha   90.00
_cell.angle_beta   90.00
_cell.angle_gamma   90.00
#
_symmetry.space_group_name_H-M   'P 1'
#
loop_
_entity.id
_entity.type
_entity.pdbx_description
1 polymer ?
#
loop_
_entity_poly.entity_id
_entity_poly.type
_entity_poly.pdbx_seq_one_letter_code
_entity_poly.pdbx_strand_id
1 'polypeptide(L)'
;MTYSLEQSHDTWMNAYYLGKIDILKKYEHPHLKVLFRDSGIIETQLDRYERIRHAIQNGVWKPKKYDIDIEEFEYNEQNTRCKISMKSANGRLILEELWTFEASWKILALNV
;
A
#
# COMPACT_ATOMS: atom_id res chain seq x y z
N MET A 1 -13.59 -4.04 -16.30
CA MET A 1 -12.51 -3.11 -16.66
C MET A 1 -11.32 -3.44 -15.77
N THR A 2 -10.20 -3.80 -16.36
CA THR A 2 -8.94 -4.02 -15.64
C THR A 2 -8.26 -2.66 -15.52
N TYR A 3 -8.17 -2.12 -14.30
CA TYR A 3 -7.49 -0.85 -14.06
C TYR A 3 -5.97 -1.02 -14.25
N SER A 4 -5.30 0.05 -14.69
CA SER A 4 -3.82 0.06 -14.71
C SER A 4 -3.26 -0.04 -13.30
N LEU A 5 -1.95 -0.27 -13.17
CA LEU A 5 -1.29 -0.28 -11.86
C LEU A 5 -1.47 1.07 -11.17
N GLU A 6 -1.21 2.16 -11.89
CA GLU A 6 -1.27 3.54 -11.41
C GLU A 6 -2.69 3.88 -10.90
N GLN A 7 -3.73 3.52 -11.66
CA GLN A 7 -5.11 3.72 -11.23
C GLN A 7 -5.46 2.90 -9.98
N SER A 8 -4.95 1.68 -9.90
CA SER A 8 -5.16 0.80 -8.74
C SER A 8 -4.45 1.33 -7.51
N HIS A 9 -3.22 1.82 -7.69
CA HIS A 9 -2.39 2.46 -6.67
C HIS A 9 -3.04 3.73 -6.14
N ASP A 10 -3.43 4.66 -7.01
CA ASP A 10 -4.15 5.89 -6.65
C ASP A 10 -5.43 5.60 -5.88
N THR A 11 -6.20 4.60 -6.33
CA THR A 11 -7.45 4.22 -5.67
C THR A 11 -7.19 3.63 -4.28
N TRP A 12 -6.20 2.77 -4.14
CA TRP A 12 -5.80 2.18 -2.87
C TRP A 12 -5.27 3.23 -1.88
N MET A 13 -4.40 4.13 -2.35
CA MET A 13 -3.86 5.24 -1.55
C MET A 13 -4.98 6.15 -1.03
N ASN A 14 -5.90 6.56 -1.90
CA ASN A 14 -7.05 7.37 -1.51
C ASN A 14 -7.95 6.64 -0.51
N ALA A 15 -8.21 5.34 -0.73
CA ALA A 15 -8.98 4.54 0.20
C ALA A 15 -8.32 4.43 1.57
N TYR A 16 -6.99 4.30 1.63
CA TYR A 16 -6.24 4.27 2.88
C TYR A 16 -6.38 5.60 3.63
N TYR A 17 -6.11 6.73 2.96
CA TYR A 17 -6.22 8.05 3.58
C TYR A 17 -7.64 8.34 4.11
N LEU A 18 -8.67 7.89 3.39
CA LEU A 18 -10.07 8.06 3.79
C LEU A 18 -10.59 6.98 4.75
N GLY A 19 -9.80 5.95 5.06
CA GLY A 19 -10.24 4.86 5.92
C GLY A 19 -11.31 3.96 5.29
N LYS A 20 -11.41 3.90 3.96
CA LYS A 20 -12.43 3.12 3.24
C LYS A 20 -12.03 1.65 3.11
N ILE A 21 -12.22 0.89 4.19
CA ILE A 21 -11.85 -0.53 4.29
C ILE A 21 -12.45 -1.39 3.15
N ASP A 22 -13.70 -1.15 2.76
CA ASP A 22 -14.35 -1.93 1.70
C ASP A 22 -13.73 -1.73 0.32
N ILE A 23 -13.03 -0.60 0.11
CA ILE A 23 -12.25 -0.36 -1.10
C ILE A 23 -10.89 -1.01 -0.98
N LEU A 24 -10.20 -0.88 0.17
CA LEU A 24 -8.90 -1.50 0.42
C LEU A 24 -8.92 -3.00 0.11
N LYS A 25 -9.94 -3.73 0.61
CA LYS A 25 -10.12 -5.17 0.36
C LYS A 25 -10.12 -5.59 -1.10
N LYS A 26 -10.44 -4.70 -2.03
CA LYS A 26 -10.45 -5.00 -3.48
C LYS A 26 -9.06 -4.97 -4.11
N TYR A 27 -8.17 -4.17 -3.54
CA TYR A 27 -6.81 -3.92 -4.03
C TYR A 27 -5.73 -4.58 -3.18
N GLU A 28 -6.09 -5.18 -2.03
CA GLU A 28 -5.15 -5.89 -1.19
C GLU A 28 -5.18 -7.39 -1.50
N HIS A 29 -3.99 -7.98 -1.65
CA HIS A 29 -3.87 -9.41 -1.83
C HIS A 29 -4.22 -10.13 -0.50
N PRO A 30 -4.86 -11.32 -0.51
CA PRO A 30 -5.21 -12.04 0.72
C PRO A 30 -4.02 -12.36 1.65
N HIS A 31 -2.80 -12.36 1.10
CA HIS A 31 -1.55 -12.56 1.82
C HIS A 31 -0.73 -11.27 1.99
N LEU A 32 -1.39 -10.10 1.92
CA LEU A 32 -0.74 -8.82 2.18
C LEU A 32 -0.02 -8.84 3.52
N LYS A 33 1.26 -8.44 3.50
CA LYS A 33 2.07 -8.19 4.69
C LYS A 33 2.51 -6.74 4.73
N VAL A 34 2.36 -6.12 5.90
CA VAL A 34 2.89 -4.79 6.17
C VAL A 34 4.05 -4.92 7.13
N LEU A 35 5.26 -4.63 6.68
CA LEU A 35 6.46 -4.65 7.51
C LEU A 35 6.79 -3.24 7.96
N PHE A 36 6.86 -3.02 9.27
CA PHE A 36 7.41 -1.81 9.88
C PHE A 36 8.89 -2.02 10.13
N ARG A 37 9.75 -1.47 9.27
CA ARG A 37 11.21 -1.74 9.27
C ARG A 37 11.88 -1.34 10.58
N ASP A 38 11.46 -0.23 11.19
CA ASP A 38 12.05 0.27 12.43
C ASP A 38 11.81 -0.65 13.63
N SER A 39 10.66 -1.36 13.65
CA SER A 39 10.28 -2.24 14.76
C SER A 39 10.38 -3.73 14.44
N GLY A 40 10.52 -4.09 13.16
CA GLY A 40 10.45 -5.48 12.67
C GLY A 40 9.04 -6.09 12.73
N ILE A 41 8.01 -5.32 13.10
CA ILE A 41 6.63 -5.82 13.23
C ILE A 41 6.07 -6.10 11.85
N ILE A 42 5.41 -7.26 11.71
CA ILE A 42 4.65 -7.63 10.51
C ILE A 42 3.17 -7.66 10.88
N GLU A 43 2.37 -6.85 10.18
CA GLU A 43 0.91 -6.85 10.28
C GLU A 43 0.28 -7.55 9.08
N THR A 44 -0.82 -8.27 9.34
CA THR A 44 -1.67 -8.83 8.28
C THR A 44 -2.76 -7.84 7.88
N GLN A 45 -3.43 -8.09 6.75
CA GLN A 45 -4.59 -7.29 6.32
C GLN A 45 -5.71 -7.23 7.38
N LEU A 46 -5.94 -8.31 8.14
CA LEU A 46 -7.03 -8.35 9.13
C LEU A 46 -6.74 -7.44 10.32
N ASP A 47 -5.52 -7.51 10.86
CA ASP A 47 -5.06 -6.65 11.95
C ASP A 47 -5.16 -5.17 11.56
N ARG A 48 -4.77 -4.87 10.31
CA ARG A 48 -4.85 -3.52 9.73
C ARG A 48 -6.30 -3.03 9.65
N TYR A 49 -7.25 -3.85 9.19
CA TYR A 49 -8.66 -3.43 9.11
C TYR A 49 -9.28 -3.14 10.46
N GLU A 50 -8.99 -3.96 11.48
CA GLU A 50 -9.48 -3.70 12.84
C GLU A 50 -8.89 -2.40 13.39
N ARG A 51 -7.60 -2.16 13.20
CA ARG A 51 -6.95 -0.90 13.60
C ARG A 51 -7.55 0.33 12.90
N ILE A 52 -7.73 0.26 11.59
CA ILE A 52 -8.34 1.35 10.81
C ILE A 52 -9.76 1.59 11.32
N ARG A 53 -10.58 0.54 11.48
CA ARG A 53 -11.97 0.66 11.95
C ARG A 53 -12.04 1.29 13.33
N HIS A 54 -11.22 0.81 14.27
CA HIS A 54 -11.14 1.33 15.62
C HIS A 54 -10.74 2.82 15.62
N ALA A 55 -9.73 3.20 14.83
CA ALA A 55 -9.29 4.59 14.73
C ALA A 55 -10.36 5.51 14.11
N ILE A 56 -11.10 5.05 13.10
CA ILE A 56 -12.19 5.80 12.49
C ILE A 56 -13.34 6.00 13.49
N GLN A 57 -13.76 4.93 14.17
CA GLN A 57 -14.84 4.98 15.16
C GLN A 57 -14.55 5.97 16.30
N ASN A 58 -13.29 6.10 16.68
CA ASN A 58 -12.85 7.04 17.71
C ASN A 58 -12.47 8.42 17.16
N GLY A 59 -12.62 8.68 15.85
CA GLY A 59 -12.28 9.98 15.25
C GLY A 59 -10.78 10.31 15.25
N VAL A 60 -9.91 9.33 15.46
CA VAL A 60 -8.45 9.49 15.55
C VAL A 60 -7.71 8.95 14.33
N TRP A 61 -8.43 8.57 13.26
CA TRP A 61 -7.81 8.15 12.01
C TRP A 61 -7.05 9.31 11.35
N LYS A 62 -5.72 9.28 11.48
CA LYS A 62 -4.79 10.26 10.91
C LYS A 62 -3.58 9.51 10.35
N PRO A 63 -3.70 8.90 9.17
CA PRO A 63 -2.59 8.17 8.56
C PRO A 63 -1.41 9.11 8.31
N LYS A 64 -0.20 8.59 8.53
CA LYS A 64 1.04 9.33 8.32
C LYS A 64 1.15 9.74 6.85
N LYS A 65 1.37 11.04 6.63
CA LYS A 65 1.79 11.56 5.32
C LYS A 65 3.31 11.47 5.24
N TYR A 66 3.79 10.81 4.21
CA TYR A 66 5.22 10.73 3.91
C TYR A 66 5.61 11.87 2.97
N ASP A 67 6.79 12.41 3.19
CA ASP A 67 7.38 13.44 2.32
C ASP A 67 8.09 12.74 1.17
N ILE A 68 7.35 12.43 0.11
CA ILE A 68 7.81 11.65 -1.04
C ILE A 68 8.09 12.60 -2.19
N ASP A 69 9.32 12.58 -2.68
CA ASP A 69 9.76 13.39 -3.83
C ASP A 69 9.97 12.54 -5.09
N ILE A 70 10.34 11.27 -4.90
CA ILE A 70 10.71 10.37 -5.99
C ILE A 70 9.88 9.11 -5.86
N GLU A 71 9.23 8.74 -6.96
CA GLU A 71 8.50 7.48 -7.10
C GLU A 71 9.05 6.71 -8.31
N GLU A 72 9.53 5.49 -8.08
CA GLU A 72 10.11 4.63 -9.11
C GLU A 72 9.30 3.34 -9.26
N PHE A 73 8.95 3.01 -10.49
CA PHE A 73 8.20 1.80 -10.86
C PHE A 73 9.12 0.80 -11.55
N GLU A 74 9.34 -0.35 -10.93
CA GLU A 74 10.19 -1.42 -11.45
C GLU A 74 9.33 -2.65 -11.75
N TYR A 75 8.99 -2.83 -13.02
CA TYR A 75 8.23 -3.99 -13.49
C TYR A 75 9.14 -5.20 -13.71
N ASN A 76 8.63 -6.40 -13.43
CA ASN A 76 9.30 -7.62 -13.89
C ASN A 76 9.17 -7.77 -15.41
N GLU A 77 9.99 -8.64 -16.01
CA GLU A 77 10.01 -8.89 -17.46
C GLU A 77 8.64 -9.26 -18.04
N GLN A 78 7.77 -9.90 -17.25
CA GLN A 78 6.44 -10.33 -17.68
C GLN A 78 5.35 -9.27 -17.45
N ASN A 79 5.66 -8.11 -16.86
CA ASN A 79 4.70 -7.07 -16.48
C ASN A 79 3.55 -7.58 -15.58
N THR A 80 3.82 -8.60 -14.76
CA THR A 80 2.87 -9.19 -13.81
C THR A 80 3.16 -8.81 -12.37
N ARG A 81 4.31 -8.19 -12.11
CA ARG A 81 4.71 -7.66 -10.81
C ARG A 81 5.35 -6.30 -11.00
N CYS A 82 5.12 -5.42 -10.03
CA CYS A 82 5.77 -4.12 -10.00
C CYS A 82 6.19 -3.81 -8.57
N LYS A 83 7.42 -3.35 -8.40
CA LYS A 83 7.91 -2.78 -7.15
C LYS A 83 7.85 -1.26 -7.28
N ILE A 84 7.15 -0.61 -6.38
CA ILE A 84 7.08 0.86 -6.29
C ILE A 84 7.99 1.29 -5.14
N SER A 85 8.99 2.10 -5.44
CA SER A 85 9.90 2.66 -4.43
C SER A 85 9.64 4.15 -4.26
N MET A 86 9.28 4.56 -3.05
CA MET A 86 9.03 5.95 -2.71
C MET A 86 10.16 6.48 -1.85
N LYS A 87 10.81 7.56 -2.30
CA LYS A 87 12.05 8.10 -1.71
C LYS A 87 11.91 9.60 -1.47
N SER A 88 12.69 10.12 -0.51
CA SER A 88 12.85 11.58 -0.31
C SER A 88 13.73 12.19 -1.41
N ALA A 89 13.79 13.51 -1.47
CA ALA A 89 14.57 14.27 -2.45
C ALA A 89 16.06 13.88 -2.54
N ASN A 90 16.65 13.40 -1.44
CA ASN A 90 18.03 12.92 -1.41
C ASN A 90 18.20 11.45 -1.81
N GLY A 91 17.15 10.79 -2.30
CA GLY A 91 17.16 9.39 -2.73
C GLY A 91 17.06 8.36 -1.62
N ARG A 92 16.86 8.74 -0.35
CA ARG A 92 16.62 7.79 0.74
C ARG A 92 15.25 7.13 0.59
N LEU A 93 15.22 5.80 0.61
CA LEU A 93 13.97 5.02 0.61
C LEU A 93 13.14 5.31 1.86
N ILE A 94 11.88 5.68 1.65
CA ILE A 94 10.90 5.95 2.69
C ILE A 94 9.94 4.78 2.82
N LEU A 95 9.45 4.25 1.72
CA LEU A 95 8.63 3.05 1.72
C LEU A 95 8.73 2.33 0.38
N GLU A 96 8.38 1.05 0.40
CA GLU A 96 8.38 0.19 -0.77
C GLU A 96 7.09 -0.61 -0.81
N GLU A 97 6.53 -0.76 -2.00
CA GLU A 97 5.34 -1.56 -2.26
C GLU A 97 5.65 -2.63 -3.28
N LEU A 98 5.08 -3.82 -3.08
CA LEU A 98 5.11 -4.88 -4.08
C LEU A 98 3.70 -5.16 -4.55
N TRP A 99 3.48 -4.99 -5.85
CA TRP A 99 2.21 -5.22 -6.53
C TRP A 99 2.29 -6.45 -7.43
N THR A 100 1.19 -7.21 -7.50
CA THR A 100 1.04 -8.40 -8.35
C THR A 100 -0.24 -8.29 -9.18
N PHE A 101 -0.21 -8.80 -10.40
CA PHE A 101 -1.35 -8.84 -11.30
C PHE A 101 -1.96 -10.24 -11.34
N GLU A 102 -3.15 -10.38 -10.76
CA GLU A 102 -3.93 -11.63 -10.71
C GLU A 102 -5.38 -11.34 -11.12
N ALA A 103 -5.60 -11.15 -12.41
CA ALA A 103 -6.81 -10.57 -13.02
C ALA A 103 -7.05 -9.08 -12.70
N SER A 104 -6.52 -8.58 -11.59
CA SER A 104 -6.39 -7.15 -11.26
C SER A 104 -5.09 -6.92 -10.49
N TRP A 105 -4.60 -5.68 -10.49
CA TRP A 105 -3.46 -5.30 -9.65
C TRP A 105 -3.84 -5.32 -8.17
N LYS A 106 -2.99 -5.94 -7.36
CA LYS A 106 -3.14 -6.01 -5.90
C LYS A 106 -1.81 -5.79 -5.21
N ILE A 107 -1.83 -5.07 -4.10
CA ILE A 107 -0.67 -4.93 -3.22
C ILE A 107 -0.48 -6.21 -2.41
N LEU A 108 0.73 -6.76 -2.48
CA LEU A 108 1.17 -7.99 -1.81
C LEU A 108 2.06 -7.70 -0.60
N ALA A 109 2.84 -6.62 -0.65
CA ALA A 109 3.66 -6.19 0.48
C ALA A 109 3.75 -4.66 0.54
N LEU A 110 3.82 -4.15 1.77
CA LEU A 110 4.12 -2.76 2.06
C LEU A 110 5.21 -2.71 3.14
N ASN A 111 6.36 -2.14 2.81
CA ASN A 111 7.49 -1.99 3.71
C ASN A 111 7.65 -0.51 4.07
N VAL A 112 7.38 -0.15 5.32
CA VAL A 112 7.38 1.23 5.84
C VAL A 112 8.39 1.41 6.96
#